data_AF-A0A919TM30-F1
#
_entry.id   AF-A0A919TM30-F1
#
_cell.length_a   1.000
_cell.length_b   1.000
_cell.length_c   1.000
_cell.angle_alpha   90.00
_cell.angle_beta   90.00
_cell.angle_gamma   90.00
#
_symmetry.space_group_name_H-M   'P 1'
#
loop_
_entity.id
_entity.type
_entity.pdbx_description
1 polymer ?
#
loop_
_entity_poly.entity_id
_entity_poly.type
_entity_poly.pdbx_seq_one_letter_code
_entity_poly.pdbx_strand_id
1 'polypeptide(L)' 'MTKKLVIDRSEWFIADSDAAAVTDLVRDALTNRRTVELELFDADGRAVTVFLNGAAVTAVALDLDRGPRPSEMS' A
#
# COMPACT_ATOMS: atom_id res chain seq x y z
N MET A 1 -9.91 11.56 -1.28
CA MET A 1 -10.11 10.44 -0.34
C MET A 1 -8.76 9.75 -0.24
N THR A 2 -8.22 9.52 0.95
CA THR A 2 -6.82 9.10 1.07
C THR A 2 -6.72 7.58 1.01
N LYS A 3 -6.00 7.07 0.01
CA LYS A 3 -5.72 5.63 -0.15
C LYS A 3 -4.83 5.14 0.99
N LYS A 4 -5.02 3.89 1.41
CA LYS A 4 -4.34 3.32 2.57
C LYS A 4 -3.55 2.08 2.21
N LEU A 5 -2.36 1.98 2.79
CA LEU A 5 -1.50 0.81 2.78
C LEU A 5 -1.32 0.34 4.22
N VAL A 6 -1.64 -0.92 4.49
CA VAL A 6 -1.38 -1.55 5.78
C VAL A 6 -0.25 -2.55 5.60
N ILE A 7 0.83 -2.37 6.35
CA ILE A 7 1.98 -3.28 6.38
C ILE A 7 2.01 -3.90 7.77
N ASP A 8 1.73 -5.20 7.84
CA ASP A 8 1.47 -5.95 9.07
C ASP A 8 0.37 -5.31 9.95
N ARG A 9 0.72 -4.38 10.85
CA ARG A 9 -0.22 -3.67 11.72
C ARG A 9 -0.09 -2.14 11.65
N SER A 10 0.82 -1.65 10.82
CA SER A 10 1.08 -0.22 10.66
C SER A 10 0.27 0.30 9.48
N GLU A 11 -0.47 1.37 9.71
CA GLU A 11 -1.22 2.07 8.68
C GLU A 11 -0.39 3.20 8.08
N TRP A 12 -0.45 3.30 6.77
CA TRP A 12 0.21 4.31 5.97
C TRP A 12 -0.75 4.84 4.91
N PHE A 13 -0.55 6.09 4.53
CA PHE A 13 -1.37 6.76 3.55
C PHE A 13 -0.59 6.99 2.26
N ILE A 14 -1.29 6.96 1.14
CA ILE A 14 -0.72 7.13 -0.20
C ILE A 14 -1.38 8.35 -0.85
N ALA A 15 -0.57 9.22 -1.48
CA ALA A 15 -1.10 10.27 -2.33
C ALA A 15 -1.81 9.69 -3.55
N ASP A 16 -2.94 10.28 -3.94
CA ASP A 16 -3.73 9.76 -5.07
C ASP A 16 -2.92 9.67 -6.38
N SER A 17 -1.99 10.60 -6.59
CA SER A 17 -1.07 10.59 -7.75
C SER A 17 -0.13 9.39 -7.78
N ASP A 18 0.23 8.86 -6.61
CA ASP A 18 1.31 7.88 -6.45
C ASP A 18 0.78 6.46 -6.26
N ALA A 19 -0.55 6.33 -6.12
CA ALA A 19 -1.25 5.08 -5.87
C ALA A 19 -0.86 3.93 -6.80
N ALA A 20 -0.74 4.21 -8.10
CA ALA A 20 -0.37 3.20 -9.10
C ALA A 20 1.08 2.74 -8.90
N ALA A 21 2.01 3.68 -8.75
CA ALA A 21 3.42 3.39 -8.56
C ALA A 21 3.67 2.61 -7.26
N VAL A 22 3.05 3.02 -6.15
CA VAL A 22 3.13 2.29 -4.87
C VAL A 22 2.58 0.86 -5.01
N THR A 23 1.46 0.69 -5.71
CA THR A 23 0.88 -0.64 -5.96
C THR A 23 1.84 -1.55 -6.72
N ASP A 24 2.49 -1.02 -7.76
CA ASP A 24 3.43 -1.79 -8.58
C ASP A 24 4.69 -2.16 -7.79
N LEU A 25 5.24 -1.23 -7.00
CA LEU A 25 6.39 -1.49 -6.13
C LEU A 25 6.08 -2.53 -5.06
N VAL A 26 4.91 -2.45 -4.41
CA VAL A 26 4.48 -3.47 -3.43
C VAL A 26 4.37 -4.84 -4.10
N ARG A 27 3.72 -4.91 -5.27
CA ARG A 27 3.56 -6.17 -6.01
C ARG A 27 4.91 -6.77 -6.37
N ASP A 28 5.81 -5.94 -6.87
CA ASP A 28 7.14 -6.36 -7.27
C ASP A 28 8.00 -6.80 -6.07
N ALA A 29 7.95 -6.09 -4.94
CA ALA A 29 8.62 -6.50 -3.70
C ALA A 29 8.19 -7.91 -3.26
N LEU A 30 6.88 -8.15 -3.22
CA LEU A 30 6.30 -9.44 -2.81
C LEU A 30 6.61 -10.55 -3.81
N THR A 31 6.48 -10.28 -5.11
CA THR A 31 6.69 -11.28 -6.17
C THR A 31 8.15 -11.67 -6.28
N ASN A 32 9.05 -10.68 -6.28
CA ASN A 32 10.47 -10.88 -6.50
C ASN A 32 11.27 -11.05 -5.20
N ARG A 33 10.57 -11.08 -4.05
CA ARG A 33 11.18 -11.24 -2.71
C ARG A 33 12.31 -10.24 -2.44
N ARG A 34 12.11 -8.99 -2.86
CA ARG A 34 13.11 -7.91 -2.74
C ARG A 34 12.66 -6.81 -1.79
N THR A 35 13.61 -5.96 -1.42
CA THR A 35 13.33 -4.72 -0.70
C THR A 35 13.07 -3.59 -1.69
N VAL A 36 12.02 -2.81 -1.45
CA VAL A 36 11.68 -1.60 -2.20
C VAL A 36 11.51 -0.42 -1.24
N GLU A 37 11.68 0.78 -1.77
CA GLU A 37 11.43 2.05 -1.08
C GLU A 37 10.04 2.57 -1.46
N LEU A 38 9.26 2.97 -0.47
CA LEU A 38 7.93 3.54 -0.64
C LEU A 38 7.89 4.92 0.03
N GLU A 39 7.51 5.93 -0.73
CA GLU A 39 7.17 7.25 -0.18
C GLU A 39 5.71 7.24 0.25
N LEU A 40 5.48 7.31 1.56
CA LEU A 40 4.17 7.19 2.20
C LEU A 40 3.94 8.33 3.17
N PHE A 41 2.74 8.41 3.74
CA PHE A 41 2.40 9.37 4.78
C PHE A 41 1.97 8.68 6.06
N ASP A 42 2.38 9.21 7.21
CA ASP A 42 1.89 8.76 8.51
C ASP A 42 0.51 9.34 8.84
N ALA A 43 -0.03 9.01 10.02
CA ALA A 43 -1.34 9.49 10.48
C ALA A 43 -1.41 11.02 10.66
N ASP A 44 -0.26 11.69 10.83
CA ASP A 44 -0.17 13.15 10.92
C ASP A 44 0.00 13.80 9.53
N GLY A 45 0.00 13.01 8.45
CA GLY A 45 0.19 13.47 7.08
C GLY A 45 1.64 13.85 6.75
N ARG A 46 2.62 13.40 7.55
CA ARG A 46 4.04 13.64 7.27
C ARG A 46 4.56 12.60 6.29
N ALA A 47 5.36 13.04 5.32
CA ALA A 47 6.03 12.16 4.38
C ALA A 47 7.09 11.30 5.11
N VAL A 48 7.08 10.00 4.84
CA VAL A 48 7.95 8.99 5.42
C VAL A 48 8.36 7.99 4.34
N THR A 49 9.67 7.76 4.20
CA THR A 49 10.21 6.66 3.40
C THR A 49 10.12 5.35 4.19
N VAL A 50 9.40 4.37 3.66
CA VAL A 50 9.23 3.04 4.24
C VAL A 50 9.90 1.99 3.36
N PHE A 51 10.79 1.20 3.94
CA PHE A 51 11.42 0.07 3.26
C PHE A 51 10.58 -1.19 3.45
N LEU A 52 9.99 -1.69 2.37
CA LEU A 52 9.21 -2.93 2.38
C LEU A 52 10.10 -4.09 1.90
N ASN A 53 10.41 -5.02 2.80
CA ASN A 53 11.07 -6.28 2.45
C ASN A 53 10.03 -7.36 2.13
N GLY A 54 9.81 -7.64 0.85
CA GLY A 54 8.84 -8.62 0.40
C GLY A 54 9.17 -10.08 0.75
N ALA A 55 10.41 -10.37 1.17
CA ALA A 55 10.78 -11.70 1.65
C ALA A 55 10.43 -11.95 3.14
N ALA A 56 10.21 -10.88 3.91
CA ALA A 56 10.06 -10.93 5.37
C ALA A 56 8.71 -10.43 5.88
N VAL A 57 8.03 -9.57 5.11
CA VAL A 57 6.71 -9.04 5.47
C VAL A 57 5.69 -10.17 5.58
N THR A 58 4.84 -10.14 6.61
CA THR A 58 3.84 -11.19 6.82
C THR A 58 2.58 -10.90 6.02
N ALA A 59 2.13 -9.64 6.04
CA ALA A 59 0.93 -9.23 5.31
C ALA A 59 1.03 -7.78 4.81
N VAL A 60 0.49 -7.55 3.62
CA VAL A 60 0.27 -6.21 3.07
C VAL A 60 -1.14 -6.12 2.53
N ALA A 61 -1.89 -5.09 2.94
CA ALA A 61 -3.22 -4.79 2.43
C ALA A 61 -3.25 -3.40 1.81
N LEU A 62 -3.79 -3.29 0.58
CA LEU A 62 -4.05 -2.01 -0.07
C LEU A 62 -5.55 -1.74 -0.10
N ASP A 63 -5.94 -0.61 0.47
CA ASP A 63 -7.26 -0.03 0.30
C ASP A 63 -7.15 1.17 -0.64
N LEU A 64 -7.54 0.96 -1.89
CA LEU A 64 -7.46 1.96 -2.95
C LEU A 64 -8.76 2.77 -3.10
N ASP A 65 -9.71 2.58 -2.19
CA ASP A 65 -11.02 3.23 -2.22
C ASP A 65 -11.76 2.98 -3.55
N ARG A 66 -11.62 1.78 -4.11
CA ARG A 66 -12.53 1.30 -5.16
C ARG A 66 -13.86 1.07 -4.43
N GLY A 67 -14.80 2.01 -4.58
CA GLY A 67 -16.13 1.97 -3.96
C GLY A 67 -16.84 0.62 -4.10
N PRO A 68 -18.00 0.43 -3.42
CA PRO A 68 -18.60 -0.89 -3.22
C PRO A 68 -18.58 -1.73 -4.50
N ARG A 69 -17.97 -2.92 -4.43
CA ARG A 69 -18.10 -3.91 -5.52
C ARG A 69 -19.60 -4.02 -5.81
N PRO A 70 -20.05 -4.00 -7.08
CA PRO A 70 -21.43 -4.35 -7.39
C PRO A 70 -21.67 -5.72 -6.76
N SER A 71 -22.48 -5.77 -5.70
CA SER A 71 -22.93 -7.02 -5.12
C SER A 71 -23.58 -7.81 -6.23
N GLU A 72 -23.15 -9.06 -6.39
CA GLU A 72 -23.76 -10.03 -7.29
C GLU A 72 -25.29 -9.91 -7.14
N MET A 73 -25.95 -9.41 -8.20
CA MET A 73 -27.41 -9.43 -8.24
C MET A 73 -27.83 -10.90 -8.31
N SER A 74 -28.69 -11.26 -7.36
CA SER A 74 -29.31 -12.58 -7.19
C SER A 74 -30.01 -13.10 -8.44
#